data_AF-A0A920DJZ3-F1
#
_entry.id   AF-A0A920DJZ3-F1
#
_cell.length_a   1.000
_cell.length_b   1.000
_cell.length_c   1.000
_cell.angle_alpha   90.00
_cell.angle_beta   90.00
_cell.angle_gamma   90.00
#
_symmetry.space_group_name_H-M   'P 1'
#
loop_
_entity.id
_entity.type
_entity.pdbx_description
1 polymer ?
#
loop_
_entity_poly.entity_id
_entity_poly.type
_entity_poly.pdbx_seq_one_letter_code
_entity_poly.pdbx_strand_id
1 'polypeptide(L)'
;MVVVDKEGYQIDSFPIGDSILKKLLSEDILIENEFDIISLTDENNFYHLMLKVKDDKSDNQIKFVFDRQSLDLKKWEIYDEFDNKTVFKFTKIKKNIFISQNLFVVKYN
;
A
#
# COMPACT_ATOMS: atom_id res chain seq x y z
N MET A 1 0.04 -9.05 -9.31
CA MET A 1 -1.28 -8.96 -8.66
C MET A 1 -2.21 -9.89 -9.41
N VAL A 2 -2.95 -10.73 -8.68
CA VAL A 2 -3.97 -11.59 -9.27
C VAL A 2 -5.34 -11.01 -8.92
N VAL A 3 -6.16 -10.78 -9.94
CA VAL A 3 -7.56 -10.38 -9.77
C VAL A 3 -8.40 -11.60 -10.11
N VAL A 4 -9.30 -11.97 -9.19
CA VAL A 4 -10.23 -13.08 -9.37
C VAL A 4 -11.61 -12.49 -9.55
N ASP A 5 -12.13 -12.60 -10.77
CA ASP A 5 -13.54 -12.34 -11.01
C ASP A 5 -14.34 -13.61 -10.65
N LYS A 6 -15.15 -13.50 -9.60
CA LYS A 6 -15.99 -14.61 -9.13
C LYS A 6 -17.19 -14.87 -10.04
N GLU A 7 -17.62 -13.89 -10.83
CA GLU A 7 -18.77 -14.04 -11.72
C GLU A 7 -18.33 -14.65 -13.05
N GLY A 8 -17.20 -14.20 -13.60
CA GLY A 8 -16.62 -14.72 -14.83
C GLY A 8 -15.73 -15.96 -14.69
N TYR A 9 -15.36 -16.36 -13.45
CA TYR A 9 -14.36 -17.40 -13.17
C TYR A 9 -13.01 -17.16 -13.87
N GLN A 10 -12.65 -15.88 -14.08
CA GLN A 10 -11.40 -15.50 -14.74
C GLN A 10 -10.35 -15.13 -13.70
N ILE A 11 -9.13 -15.61 -13.94
CA ILE A 11 -7.94 -15.27 -13.19
C ILE A 11 -7.06 -14.46 -14.11
N ASP A 12 -7.02 -13.16 -13.86
CA ASP A 12 -6.11 -12.26 -14.57
C ASP A 12 -4.91 -11.95 -13.70
N SER A 13 -3.74 -12.14 -14.31
CA SER A 13 -2.46 -11.90 -13.67
C SER A 13 -1.77 -10.73 -14.31
N PHE A 14 -1.65 -9.66 -13.52
CA PHE A 14 -0.94 -8.47 -13.91
C PHE A 14 0.41 -8.43 -13.18
N PRO A 15 1.53 -8.16 -13.85
CA PRO A 15 2.73 -7.77 -13.14
C PRO A 15 2.38 -6.58 -12.25
N ILE A 16 2.82 -6.60 -10.98
CA ILE A 16 2.76 -5.39 -10.17
C ILE A 16 3.77 -4.46 -10.84
N GLY A 17 3.29 -3.55 -11.68
CA GLY A 17 4.11 -2.62 -12.44
C GLY A 17 4.94 -1.72 -11.52
N ASP A 18 5.75 -0.86 -12.12
CA ASP A 18 6.55 0.11 -11.36
C ASP A 18 5.61 1.14 -10.71
N SER A 19 5.16 0.82 -9.51
CA SER A 19 4.12 1.51 -8.78
C SER A 19 4.52 1.58 -7.32
N ILE A 20 4.01 2.61 -6.65
CA ILE A 20 4.12 2.76 -5.19
C ILE A 20 3.74 1.47 -4.45
N LEU A 21 2.70 0.76 -4.91
CA LEU A 21 2.26 -0.50 -4.32
C LEU A 21 3.32 -1.61 -4.42
N LYS A 22 4.08 -1.68 -5.51
CA LYS A 22 5.17 -2.65 -5.66
C LYS A 22 6.25 -2.44 -4.61
N LYS A 23 6.68 -1.19 -4.43
CA LYS A 23 7.68 -0.80 -3.43
C LYS A 23 7.18 -1.04 -2.01
N LEU A 24 5.87 -0.91 -1.79
CA LEU A 24 5.25 -1.15 -0.48
C LEU A 24 5.17 -2.61 -0.06
N LEU A 25 5.05 -3.50 -1.04
CA LEU A 25 4.87 -4.93 -0.83
C LEU A 25 6.18 -5.71 -1.03
N SER A 26 7.33 -5.02 -1.10
CA SER A 26 8.63 -5.66 -1.19
C SER A 26 8.99 -6.36 0.15
N GLU A 27 9.77 -7.43 0.06
CA GLU A 27 10.13 -8.25 1.24
C GLU A 27 10.91 -7.45 2.30
N ASP A 28 11.78 -6.53 1.88
CA ASP A 28 12.69 -5.78 2.75
C ASP A 28 12.51 -4.26 2.58
N ILE A 29 11.29 -3.76 2.84
CA ILE A 29 11.04 -2.32 2.70
C ILE A 29 11.71 -1.51 3.82
N LEU A 30 12.76 -0.78 3.44
CA LEU A 30 13.27 0.34 4.22
C LEU A 30 12.67 1.62 3.64
N ILE A 31 11.68 2.19 4.33
CA ILE A 31 10.96 3.40 3.87
C ILE A 31 11.95 4.52 3.49
N GLU A 32 13.01 4.69 4.28
CA GLU A 32 14.06 5.68 4.03
C GLU A 32 14.84 5.46 2.72
N ASN A 33 14.90 4.24 2.20
CA ASN A 33 15.61 3.92 0.95
C ASN A 33 14.68 4.02 -0.26
N GLU A 34 13.38 3.81 -0.07
CA GLU A 34 12.41 3.76 -1.16
C GLU A 34 11.65 5.08 -1.34
N PHE A 35 11.58 5.90 -0.29
CA PHE A 35 10.75 7.10 -0.26
C PHE A 35 11.47 8.31 0.32
N ASP A 36 11.19 9.48 -0.26
CA ASP A 36 11.44 10.78 0.32
C ASP A 36 10.24 11.19 1.19
N ILE A 37 10.53 11.71 2.39
CA ILE A 37 9.51 12.26 3.28
C ILE A 37 9.17 13.67 2.80
N ILE A 38 7.94 13.86 2.32
CA ILE A 38 7.42 15.18 1.98
C ILE A 38 7.00 15.92 3.26
N SER A 39 6.22 15.26 4.10
CA SER A 39 5.73 15.88 5.34
C SER A 39 5.31 14.84 6.37
N LEU A 40 5.38 15.24 7.64
CA LEU A 40 4.83 14.52 8.77
C LEU A 40 3.99 15.51 9.59
N THR A 41 2.69 15.25 9.72
CA THR A 41 1.79 16.06 10.55
C THR A 41 1.12 15.20 11.61
N ASP A 42 0.83 15.82 12.77
CA ASP A 42 0.07 15.23 13.87
C ASP A 42 -1.21 16.06 14.03
N GLU A 43 -2.34 15.47 13.64
CA GLU A 43 -3.65 16.10 13.76
C GLU A 43 -4.73 15.06 14.05
N ASN A 44 -5.75 15.44 14.82
CA ASN A 44 -6.95 14.63 15.04
C ASN A 44 -6.68 13.20 15.57
N ASN A 45 -5.65 13.01 16.42
CA ASN A 45 -5.18 11.70 16.92
C ASN A 45 -4.59 10.77 15.83
N PHE A 46 -4.10 11.33 14.73
CA PHE A 46 -3.42 10.58 13.69
C PHE A 46 -2.08 11.21 13.31
N TYR A 47 -1.10 10.35 13.03
CA TYR A 47 0.09 10.75 12.28
C TYR A 47 -0.17 10.60 10.79
N HIS A 48 0.07 11.67 10.05
CA HIS A 48 -0.03 11.71 8.61
C HIS A 48 1.37 11.83 8.02
N LEU A 49 1.82 10.78 7.36
CA LEU A 49 3.12 10.73 6.70
C LEU A 49 2.92 10.77 5.20
N MET A 50 3.33 11.87 4.57
CA MET A 50 3.33 12.02 3.11
C MET A 50 4.70 11.67 2.54
N LEU A 51 4.71 10.82 1.54
CA LEU A 51 5.91 10.24 0.93
C LEU A 51 5.84 10.35 -0.59
N LYS A 52 7.01 10.53 -1.21
CA LYS A 52 7.22 10.38 -2.66
C LYS A 52 8.22 9.25 -2.90
N VAL A 53 8.03 8.49 -3.97
CA VAL A 53 8.99 7.45 -4.35
C VAL A 53 10.30 8.08 -4.81
N LYS A 54 11.43 7.58 -4.30
CA LYS A 54 12.76 7.97 -4.79
C LYS A 54 12.98 7.48 -6.20
N ASP A 55 13.62 8.33 -7.01
CA ASP A 55 14.01 8.06 -8.40
C ASP A 55 12.86 7.72 -9.36
N ASP A 56 11.61 7.90 -8.93
CA ASP A 56 10.46 7.78 -9.80
C ASP A 56 10.27 9.09 -10.59
N LYS A 57 10.07 8.95 -11.90
CA LYS A 57 9.77 10.08 -12.80
C LYS A 57 8.33 10.55 -12.62
N SER A 58 7.47 9.70 -12.07
CA SER A 58 6.11 10.07 -11.74
C SER A 58 6.08 10.99 -10.52
N ASP A 59 5.14 11.94 -10.51
CA ASP A 59 4.85 12.76 -9.34
C ASP A 59 3.89 12.07 -8.36
N ASN A 60 3.82 10.73 -8.42
CA ASN A 60 2.96 9.95 -7.55
C ASN A 60 3.37 10.09 -6.08
N GLN A 61 2.37 10.25 -5.21
CA GLN A 61 2.57 10.41 -3.77
C GLN A 61 1.76 9.39 -3.00
N ILE A 62 2.21 9.07 -1.79
CA ILE A 62 1.44 8.27 -0.86
C ILE A 62 1.37 8.92 0.52
N LYS A 63 0.15 8.97 1.05
CA LYS A 63 -0.12 9.39 2.42
C LYS A 63 -0.44 8.17 3.27
N PHE A 64 0.39 7.89 4.27
CA PHE A 64 0.04 6.98 5.36
C PHE A 64 -0.64 7.72 6.49
N VAL A 65 -1.66 7.09 7.07
CA VAL A 65 -2.35 7.59 8.25
C VAL A 65 -2.28 6.54 9.34
N PHE A 66 -1.53 6.85 10.38
CA PHE A 66 -1.35 6.00 11.54
C PHE A 66 -2.16 6.52 12.71
N ASP A 67 -2.77 5.62 13.47
CA ASP A 67 -3.36 5.96 14.77
C ASP A 67 -2.26 6.36 15.76
N ARG A 68 -2.45 7.48 16.46
CA ARG A 68 -1.41 8.07 17.31
C ARG A 68 -1.01 7.20 18.50
N GLN A 69 -1.94 6.40 19.02
CA GLN A 69 -1.69 5.58 20.22
C GLN A 69 -1.12 4.20 19.86
N SER A 70 -1.74 3.53 18.90
CA SER A 70 -1.40 2.16 18.52
C SER A 70 -0.33 2.07 17.42
N LEU A 71 -0.07 3.17 16.71
CA LEU A 71 0.74 3.21 15.50
C LEU A 71 0.24 2.24 14.42
N ASP A 72 -1.04 1.84 14.49
CA ASP A 72 -1.69 1.06 13.46
C ASP A 72 -1.86 1.91 12.20
N LEU A 73 -1.44 1.38 11.04
CA LEU A 73 -1.81 1.95 9.75
C LEU A 73 -3.33 1.81 9.54
N LYS A 74 -4.06 2.92 9.55
CA LYS A 74 -5.52 2.95 9.39
C LYS A 74 -5.96 3.22 7.96
N LYS A 75 -5.17 3.97 7.22
CA LYS A 75 -5.49 4.37 5.84
C LYS A 75 -4.20 4.64 5.08
N TRP A 76 -4.21 4.30 3.80
CA TRP A 76 -3.27 4.88 2.84
C TRP A 76 -4.04 5.58 1.71
N GLU A 77 -3.46 6.63 1.16
CA GLU A 77 -4.02 7.38 0.03
C GLU A 77 -2.91 7.53 -1.01
N ILE A 78 -3.15 7.02 -2.21
CA ILE A 78 -2.23 7.13 -3.34
C ILE A 78 -2.77 8.22 -4.26
N TYR A 79 -1.90 9.17 -4.59
CA TYR A 79 -2.16 10.27 -5.50
C TYR A 79 -1.34 10.02 -6.76
N ASP A 80 -1.98 10.13 -7.93
CA ASP A 80 -1.25 10.12 -9.20
C ASP A 80 -0.81 11.53 -9.62
N GLU A 81 -0.10 11.63 -10.74
CA GLU A 81 0.39 12.88 -11.33
C GLU A 81 -0.73 13.89 -11.72
N PHE A 82 -1.99 13.45 -11.74
CA PHE A 82 -3.17 14.28 -12.05
C PHE A 82 -4.04 14.55 -10.80
N ASP A 83 -3.49 14.36 -9.60
CA ASP A 83 -4.20 14.46 -8.31
C ASP A 83 -5.38 13.48 -8.14
N ASN A 84 -5.49 12.43 -8.98
CA ASN A 84 -6.48 11.39 -8.74
C ASN A 84 -6.09 10.60 -7.50
N LYS A 85 -7.08 10.32 -6.66
CA LYS A 85 -6.87 9.74 -5.35
C LYS A 85 -7.47 8.34 -5.24
N THR A 86 -6.63 7.35 -4.99
CA THR A 86 -7.05 6.00 -4.58
C THR A 86 -6.90 5.87 -3.08
N VAL A 87 -7.99 5.54 -2.38
CA VAL A 87 -8.01 5.43 -0.92
C VAL A 87 -8.28 3.98 -0.51
N PHE A 88 -7.46 3.46 0.41
CA PHE A 88 -7.81 2.21 1.09
C PHE A 88 -7.82 2.43 2.59
N LYS A 89 -8.92 1.97 3.20
CA LYS A 89 -9.16 2.05 4.63
C LYS A 89 -9.07 0.66 5.22
N PHE A 90 -8.20 0.50 6.20
CA PHE A 90 -7.98 -0.78 6.87
C PHE A 90 -8.89 -0.87 8.08
N THR A 91 -9.68 -1.94 8.16
CA THR A 91 -10.57 -2.22 9.29
C THR A 91 -10.33 -3.64 9.79
N LYS A 92 -10.58 -3.89 11.07
CA LYS A 92 -10.43 -5.22 11.70
C LYS A 92 -9.04 -5.84 11.51
N ILE A 93 -7.99 -5.01 11.59
CA ILE A 93 -6.59 -5.42 11.44
C ILE A 93 -6.27 -6.47 12.53
N LYS A 94 -5.74 -7.61 12.12
CA LYS A 94 -5.20 -8.64 13.01
C LYS A 94 -3.70 -8.70 12.84
N LYS A 95 -2.96 -8.44 13.91
CA LYS A 95 -1.50 -8.47 13.93
C LYS A 95 -1.00 -9.80 14.51
N ASN A 96 0.22 -10.19 14.13
CA ASN A 96 0.93 -11.34 14.70
C ASN A 96 0.16 -12.67 14.62
N ILE A 97 -0.59 -12.87 13.54
CA ILE A 97 -1.28 -14.14 13.28
C ILE A 97 -0.46 -14.99 12.32
N PHE A 98 -0.54 -16.31 12.49
CA PHE A 98 -0.06 -17.23 11.46
C PHE A 98 -0.97 -17.15 10.23
N ILE A 99 -0.36 -16.94 9.06
CA ILE A 99 -1.04 -16.98 7.76
C ILE A 99 -0.38 -18.10 6.97
N SER A 100 -1.18 -19.08 6.53
CA SER A 100 -0.67 -20.20 5.74
C SER A 100 -0.10 -19.68 4.42
N GLN A 101 1.13 -20.11 4.07
CA GLN A 101 1.79 -19.76 2.81
C GLN A 101 0.95 -20.13 1.58
N ASN A 102 0.14 -21.19 1.69
CA ASN A 102 -0.74 -21.64 0.61
C ASN A 102 -1.78 -20.59 0.20
N LEU A 103 -2.07 -19.58 1.04
CA LEU A 103 -2.97 -18.47 0.69
C LEU A 103 -2.36 -17.48 -0.30
N PHE A 104 -1.03 -17.54 -0.52
CA PHE A 104 -0.31 -16.68 -1.45
C PHE A 104 0.01 -17.39 -2.77
N VAL A 105 -0.37 -18.67 -2.91
CA VAL A 105 -0.15 -19.46 -4.13
C VAL A 105 -1.43 -19.48 -4.95
N VAL A 106 -1.39 -18.90 -6.16
CA VAL A 106 -2.46 -19.03 -7.14
C VAL A 106 -2.12 -20.19 -8.08
N LYS A 107 -3.02 -21.17 -8.16
CA LYS A 107 -2.92 -22.29 -9.10
C LYS A 107 -3.82 -22.01 -10.30
N TYR A 108 -3.25 -22.10 -11.49
CA TYR A 108 -4.02 -22.15 -12.74
C TYR A 108 -4.44 -23.59 -12.97
N ASN A 109 -5.70 -23.81 -13.34
CA ASN A 109 -6.20 -25.10 -13.80
C ASN A 109 -5.91 -25.27 -15.29
#